data_AF-A0A7W0QB54-F1
#
_entry.id   AF-A0A7W0QB54-F1
#
_cell.length_a   1.000
_cell.length_b   1.000
_cell.length_c   1.000
_cell.angle_alpha   90.00
_cell.angle_beta   90.00
_cell.angle_gamma   90.00
#
_symmetry.space_group_name_H-M   'P 1'
#
loop_
_entity.id
_entity.type
_entity.pdbx_description
1 polymer ?
#
loop_
_entity_poly.entity_id
_entity_poly.type
_entity_poly.pdbx_seq_one_letter_code
_entity_poly.pdbx_strand_id
1 'polypeptide(L)' 'MAGVRVIHWNGKDIPEELRELSAGTYMVESVETAPALTTEDDQGLADALASLRAGKGRTVDQVRETSDSILRR' A
#
# COMPACT_ATOMS: atom_id res chain seq x y z
N MET A 1 1.35 -3.35 23.61
CA MET A 1 1.53 -3.36 22.14
C MET A 1 1.23 -1.96 21.65
N ALA A 2 2.23 -1.24 21.15
CA ALA A 2 2.00 0.08 20.56
C ALA A 2 1.44 -0.16 19.15
N GLY A 3 0.14 0.07 18.97
CA GLY A 3 -0.52 -0.03 17.66
C GLY A 3 -0.12 1.14 16.75
N VAL A 4 -0.10 0.90 15.44
CA VAL A 4 0.09 1.94 14.43
C VAL A 4 -1.06 2.95 14.55
N ARG A 5 -0.74 4.23 14.75
CA ARG A 5 -1.71 5.34 14.72
C ARG A 5 -1.56 6.10 13.40
N VAL A 6 -2.67 6.28 12.69
CA VAL A 6 -2.75 7.11 11.48
C VAL A 6 -3.07 8.54 11.92
N ILE A 7 -2.29 9.50 11.43
CA ILE A 7 -2.44 10.92 11.77
C ILE A 7 -2.83 11.66 10.51
N HIS A 8 -3.98 12.34 10.55
CA HIS A 8 -4.43 13.20 9.46
C HIS A 8 -3.92 14.62 9.72
N TRP A 9 -2.82 14.98 9.10
CA TRP A 9 -2.15 16.26 9.37
C TRP A 9 -2.20 17.18 8.16
N ASN A 10 -2.69 18.40 8.36
CA ASN A 10 -2.70 19.45 7.33
C ASN A 10 -1.33 20.13 7.11
N GLY A 11 -0.28 19.64 7.78
CA GLY A 11 1.09 20.17 7.68
C GLY A 11 1.35 21.46 8.46
N LYS A 12 0.36 21.98 9.19
CA LYS A 12 0.46 23.25 9.92
C LYS A 12 0.06 23.14 11.38
N ASP A 13 -1.12 22.59 11.65
CA ASP A 13 -1.71 22.57 12.98
C ASP A 13 -1.36 21.27 13.69
N ILE A 14 -0.97 21.33 14.97
CA ILE A 14 -0.62 20.12 15.74
C ILE A 14 -1.89 19.29 15.98
N PRO A 15 -2.01 18.08 15.39
CA PRO A 15 -3.16 17.20 15.55
C PRO A 15 -3.33 16.76 17.00
N GLU A 16 -4.57 16.44 17.40
CA GLU A 16 -4.86 15.97 18.76
C GLU A 16 -4.18 14.63 19.05
N GLU A 17 -4.04 13.79 18.03
CA GLU A 17 -3.42 12.47 18.09
C GLU A 17 -1.95 12.53 18.49
N LEU A 18 -1.23 13.63 18.18
CA LEU A 18 0.14 13.85 18.65
C LEU A 18 0.21 14.29 20.11
N ARG A 19 -0.83 14.95 20.63
CA ARG A 19 -0.87 15.45 22.02
C ARG A 19 -1.07 14.34 23.03
N GLU A 20 -1.73 13.25 22.63
CA GLU A 20 -1.98 12.07 23.47
C GLU A 20 -0.80 11.09 23.50
N LEU A 21 0.26 11.33 22.73
CA LEU A 21 1.41 10.43 22.70
C LEU A 21 2.19 10.48 24.02
N SER A 22 2.57 9.31 24.51
CA SER A 22 3.52 9.17 25.61
C SER A 22 4.87 9.81 25.26
N ALA A 23 5.63 10.24 26.25
CA ALA A 23 6.99 10.74 26.02
C ALA A 23 7.84 9.71 25.26
N GLY A 24 8.51 10.14 24.19
CA GLY A 24 9.31 9.29 23.31
C GLY A 24 9.75 10.01 22.05
N THR A 25 10.47 9.30 21.19
CA THR A 25 10.91 9.80 19.88
C THR A 25 10.02 9.21 18.80
N TYR A 26 9.39 10.07 18.00
CA TYR A 26 8.49 9.69 16.91
C TYR A 26 9.03 10.23 15.58
N MET A 27 8.95 9.43 14.53
CA MET A 27 9.18 9.85 13.15
C MET A 27 7.83 9.93 12.44
N VAL A 28 7.53 11.08 11.83
CA VAL A 28 6.30 11.28 11.05
C VAL A 28 6.69 11.49 9.60
N GLU A 29 6.19 10.61 8.73
CA GLU A 29 6.37 10.67 7.28
C GLU A 29 5.01 10.71 6.61
N SER A 30 4.85 11.56 5.59
CA SER A 30 3.60 11.65 4.85
C SER A 30 3.41 10.40 3.99
N VAL A 31 2.35 9.65 4.27
CA VAL A 31 1.97 8.44 3.51
C VAL A 31 1.35 8.77 2.14
N GLU A 32 1.03 10.05 1.86
CA GLU A 32 0.54 10.47 0.54
C GLU A 32 1.64 10.55 -0.51
N THR A 33 2.91 10.52 -0.08
CA THR A 33 4.02 10.33 -1.02
C THR A 33 3.98 8.87 -1.43
N ALA A 34 3.24 8.56 -2.50
CA ALA A 34 3.30 7.25 -3.11
C ALA A 34 4.78 6.90 -3.32
N PRO A 35 5.24 5.70 -2.92
CA PRO A 35 6.62 5.32 -3.15
C PRO A 35 6.91 5.49 -4.64
N ALA A 36 8.03 6.14 -4.96
CA ALA A 36 8.47 6.23 -6.34
C ALA A 36 8.64 4.80 -6.85
N LEU A 37 7.96 4.47 -7.95
CA LEU A 37 8.12 3.17 -8.60
C LEU A 37 9.58 3.04 -9.00
N THR A 38 10.16 1.86 -8.73
CA THR A 38 11.46 1.54 -9.31
C THR A 38 11.29 1.33 -10.82
N THR A 39 12.39 1.40 -11.57
CA THR A 39 12.36 1.07 -13.01
C THR A 39 11.80 -0.34 -13.26
N GLU A 40 12.04 -1.27 -12.34
CA GLU A 40 11.51 -2.63 -12.41
C GLU A 40 9.98 -2.65 -12.19
N ASP A 41 9.48 -1.91 -11.21
CA ASP A 41 8.04 -1.80 -10.94
C ASP A 41 7.29 -1.17 -12.13
N ASP A 42 7.84 -0.11 -12.72
CA ASP A 42 7.28 0.54 -13.90
C ASP A 42 7.22 -0.41 -15.10
N GLN A 43 8.29 -1.17 -15.34
CA GLN A 43 8.33 -2.15 -16.42
C GLN A 43 7.33 -3.29 -16.17
N GLY A 44 7.25 -3.81 -14.95
CA GLY A 44 6.29 -4.84 -14.57
C GLY A 44 4.84 -4.39 -14.75
N LEU A 45 4.54 -3.13 -14.42
CA LEU A 45 3.22 -2.55 -14.63
C LEU A 45 2.90 -2.41 -16.13
N ALA A 46 3.87 -1.95 -16.93
CA ALA A 46 3.73 -1.86 -18.38
C ALA A 46 3.44 -3.23 -19.02
N ASP A 47 4.16 -4.27 -18.58
CA ASP A 47 4.00 -5.64 -19.05
C ASP A 47 2.64 -6.23 -18.64
N ALA A 48 2.21 -5.98 -17.41
CA ALA A 48 0.89 -6.40 -16.92
C ALA A 48 -0.25 -5.76 -17.73
N LEU A 49 -0.15 -4.46 -18.02
CA LEU A 49 -1.12 -3.74 -18.85
C LEU A 49 -1.10 -4.24 -20.30
N ALA A 50 0.06 -4.51 -20.87
CA ALA A 50 0.18 -5.08 -22.20
C ALA A 50 -0.47 -6.48 -22.28
N SER A 51 -0.25 -7.31 -21.26
CA SER A 51 -0.86 -8.64 -21.12
C SER A 51 -2.40 -8.55 -21.06
N LEU A 52 -2.92 -7.59 -20.27
CA LEU A 52 -4.36 -7.34 -20.18
C LEU A 52 -4.95 -6.92 -21.54
N ARG A 53 -4.30 -5.98 -22.24
CA ARG A 53 -4.71 -5.53 -23.58
C ARG A 53 -4.66 -6.66 -24.62
N ALA A 54 -3.75 -7.62 -24.45
CA ALA A 54 -3.67 -8.82 -25.27
C ALA A 54 -4.72 -9.89 -24.92
N GLY A 55 -5.69 -9.59 -24.03
CA GLY A 55 -6.76 -10.50 -23.64
C GLY A 55 -6.35 -11.58 -22.64
N LYS A 56 -5.17 -11.47 -22.03
CA LYS A 56 -4.66 -12.44 -21.04
C LYS A 56 -5.09 -12.12 -19.60
N GLY A 57 -6.02 -11.18 -19.43
CA GLY A 57 -6.59 -10.84 -18.12
C GLY A 57 -7.35 -12.01 -17.50
N ARG A 58 -7.34 -12.08 -16.17
CA ARG A 58 -8.16 -13.01 -15.39
C ARG A 58 -9.14 -12.24 -14.53
N THR A 59 -10.30 -12.83 -14.28
CA THR A 59 -11.27 -12.26 -13.34
C THR A 59 -10.81 -12.45 -11.90
N VAL A 60 -11.33 -11.61 -11.00
CA VAL A 60 -11.00 -11.68 -9.57
C VAL A 60 -11.36 -13.05 -8.98
N ASP A 61 -12.49 -13.62 -9.40
CA ASP A 61 -12.94 -14.93 -8.91
C ASP A 61 -11.97 -16.05 -9.32
N GLN A 62 -11.50 -16.05 -10.57
CA GLN A 62 -10.49 -17.01 -11.07
C GLN A 62 -9.16 -16.89 -10.30
N VAL A 63 -8.74 -15.66 -9.98
CA VAL A 63 -7.52 -15.42 -9.20
C VAL A 63 -7.70 -15.94 -7.78
N ARG A 64 -8.83 -15.64 -7.12
CA ARG A 64 -9.13 -16.11 -5.76
C ARG A 64 -9.15 -17.63 -5.67
N GLU A 65 -9.82 -18.29 -6.61
CA GLU A 65 -9.88 -19.76 -6.66
C GLU A 65 -8.47 -20.37 -6.79
N THR A 66 -7.63 -19.79 -7.63
CA THR A 66 -6.23 -20.22 -7.80
C THR A 66 -5.42 -20.01 -6.51
N SER A 67 -5.53 -18.83 -5.88
CA SER A 67 -4.83 -18.52 -4.63
C SER A 67 -5.26 -19.44 -3.49
N ASP A 68 -6.56 -19.68 -3.33
CA ASP A 68 -7.10 -20.59 -2.32
C ASP A 68 -6.62 -22.03 -2.53
N SER A 69 -6.52 -22.47 -3.79
CA SER A 69 -5.98 -23.79 -4.13
C SER A 69 -4.50 -23.92 -3.79
N ILE A 70 -3.71 -22.85 -3.91
CA ILE A 70 -2.26 -22.87 -3.61
C ILE A 70 -2.04 -22.84 -2.09
N LEU A 71 -2.83 -22.04 -1.36
CA LEU A 71 -2.68 -21.84 0.08
C LEU A 71 -3.27 -22.97 0.93
N ARG A 72 -4.13 -23.83 0.37
CA ARG A 72 -4.68 -25.02 1.05
C ARG A 72 -3.76 -26.25 0.98
N ARG A 73 -2.53 -26.10 0.48
CA ARG A 73 -1.50 -27.14 0.44
C ARG A 73 -0.49 -26.94 1.56
#